data_AF-H2XMJ9-F1
#
_entry.id   AF-H2XMJ9-F1
#
_cell.length_a   1.000
_cell.length_b   1.000
_cell.length_c   1.000
_cell.angle_alpha   90.00
_cell.angle_beta   90.00
_cell.angle_gamma   90.00
#
_symmetry.space_group_name_H-M   'P 1'
#
loop_
_entity.id
_entity.type
_entity.pdbx_description
1 polymer ?
#
loop_
_entity_poly.entity_id
_entity_poly.type
_entity_poly.pdbx_seq_one_letter_code
_entity_poly.pdbx_strand_id
1 'polypeptide(L)'
;MLIITSDFLSWVALYVPYVHLVERARTQGISENTSAWLSPAIGFGGLVGRPLIGFAADFFTIHPFWAYTTVQTLCGIGTILSPFWSSIEGLFVFAVYFGFLSNGYGLIKASAAKILGPSNYVDAFSWMLMFEGVGILLGPTVGGAIYDVTQSYDWTFRFAGAC
;
A
#
# COMPACT_ATOMS: atom_id res chain seq x y z
N MET A 1 13.56 10.61 12.20
CA MET A 1 12.81 9.69 13.08
C MET A 1 11.36 9.55 12.60
N LEU A 2 10.51 10.58 12.66
CA LEU A 2 9.08 10.46 12.29
C LEU A 2 8.81 9.92 10.86
N ILE A 3 9.57 10.39 9.86
CA ILE A 3 9.44 9.93 8.46
C ILE A 3 9.77 8.44 8.32
N ILE A 4 10.80 7.97 9.01
CA ILE A 4 11.24 6.56 8.94
C ILE A 4 10.18 5.65 9.58
N THR A 5 9.60 6.05 10.70
CA THR A 5 8.53 5.28 11.37
C THR A 5 7.27 5.22 10.51
N SER A 6 6.87 6.34 9.88
CA SER A 6 5.71 6.38 8.99
C SER A 6 5.92 5.53 7.73
N ASP A 7 7.13 5.58 7.16
CA ASP A 7 7.52 4.75 6.00
C ASP A 7 7.46 3.26 6.37
N PHE A 8 8.11 2.87 7.47
CA PHE A 8 8.07 1.50 7.97
C PHE A 8 6.64 0.96 8.14
N LEU A 9 5.76 1.72 8.80
CA LEU A 9 4.39 1.32 9.06
C LEU A 9 3.58 1.19 7.75
N SER A 10 3.85 2.07 6.80
CA SER A 10 3.22 2.03 5.46
C SER A 10 3.63 0.77 4.69
N TRP A 11 4.88 0.32 4.79
CA TRP A 11 5.32 -0.93 4.14
C TRP A 11 4.71 -2.18 4.77
N VAL A 12 4.56 -2.20 6.09
CA VAL A 12 3.82 -3.27 6.79
C VAL A 12 2.38 -3.33 6.30
N ALA A 13 1.71 -2.18 6.20
CA ALA A 13 0.33 -2.04 5.77
C ALA A 13 0.11 -2.45 4.31
N LEU A 14 0.90 -1.89 3.38
CA LEU A 14 0.70 -2.06 1.94
C LEU A 14 0.92 -3.51 1.50
N TYR A 15 1.87 -4.22 2.10
CA TYR A 15 2.17 -5.59 1.68
C TYR A 15 1.08 -6.59 2.06
N VAL A 16 0.21 -6.26 3.02
CA VAL A 16 -0.91 -7.13 3.40
C VAL A 16 -1.90 -7.31 2.24
N PRO A 17 -2.51 -6.26 1.64
CA PRO A 17 -3.35 -6.43 0.46
C PRO A 17 -2.60 -7.01 -0.75
N TYR A 18 -1.32 -6.66 -0.95
CA TYR A 18 -0.52 -7.21 -2.05
C TYR A 18 -0.43 -8.74 -2.01
N VAL A 19 -0.27 -9.32 -0.82
CA VAL A 19 -0.10 -10.77 -0.65
C VAL A 19 -1.44 -11.48 -0.47
N HIS A 20 -2.36 -10.91 0.31
CA HIS A 20 -3.55 -11.62 0.77
C HIS A 20 -4.80 -11.39 -0.08
N LEU A 21 -4.80 -10.46 -1.05
CA LEU A 21 -6.01 -10.19 -1.85
C LEU A 21 -6.44 -11.37 -2.73
N VAL A 22 -5.50 -12.10 -3.32
CA VAL A 22 -5.80 -13.29 -4.13
C VAL A 22 -6.41 -14.39 -3.27
N GLU A 23 -5.82 -14.64 -2.09
CA GLU A 23 -6.31 -15.66 -1.18
C GLU A 23 -7.68 -15.28 -0.58
N ARG A 24 -7.89 -14.00 -0.28
CA ARG A 24 -9.21 -13.47 0.11
C ARG A 24 -10.28 -13.80 -0.94
N ALA A 25 -10.00 -13.58 -2.23
CA ALA A 25 -10.92 -13.92 -3.30
C ALA A 25 -11.23 -15.43 -3.34
N ARG A 26 -10.22 -16.28 -3.13
CA ARG A 26 -10.37 -17.75 -3.08
C ARG A 26 -11.24 -18.18 -1.89
N THR A 27 -11.05 -17.59 -0.70
CA THR A 27 -11.89 -17.88 0.47
C THR A 27 -13.35 -17.46 0.29
N GLN A 28 -13.63 -16.52 -0.61
CA GLN A 28 -15.00 -16.12 -1.00
C GLN A 28 -15.62 -17.04 -2.07
N GLY A 29 -14.92 -18.12 -2.45
CA GLY A 29 -15.40 -19.11 -3.44
C GLY A 29 -15.16 -18.72 -4.90
N ILE A 30 -14.36 -17.68 -5.16
CA ILE A 30 -13.99 -17.28 -6.53
C ILE A 30 -12.98 -18.28 -7.09
N SER A 31 -13.14 -18.62 -8.38
CA SER A 31 -12.23 -19.55 -9.05
C SER A 31 -10.77 -19.08 -8.97
N GLU A 32 -9.84 -20.03 -8.88
CA GLU A 32 -8.41 -19.74 -8.83
C GLU A 32 -7.93 -18.97 -10.05
N ASN A 33 -8.42 -19.35 -11.24
CA ASN A 33 -8.12 -18.66 -12.49
C ASN A 33 -8.53 -17.18 -12.45
N THR A 34 -9.69 -16.86 -11.89
CA THR A 34 -10.14 -15.46 -11.82
C THR A 34 -9.45 -14.69 -10.70
N SER A 35 -9.19 -15.33 -9.56
CA SER A 35 -8.49 -14.69 -8.44
C SER A 35 -7.05 -14.32 -8.78
N ALA A 36 -6.38 -15.14 -9.60
CA ALA A 36 -5.02 -14.86 -10.08
C ALA A 36 -4.90 -13.54 -10.86
N TRP A 37 -5.98 -13.10 -11.53
CA TRP A 37 -6.02 -11.84 -12.28
C TRP A 37 -6.04 -10.59 -11.40
N LEU A 38 -6.31 -10.71 -10.10
CA LEU A 38 -6.27 -9.57 -9.17
C LEU A 38 -4.85 -9.02 -8.98
N SER A 39 -3.83 -9.88 -8.94
CA SER A 39 -2.44 -9.45 -8.80
C SER A 39 -1.96 -8.59 -10.00
N PRO A 40 -2.17 -9.02 -11.26
CA PRO A 40 -1.97 -8.16 -12.43
C PRO A 40 -2.79 -6.87 -12.42
N ALA A 41 -4.03 -6.89 -11.90
CA ALA A 41 -4.85 -5.68 -11.80
C ALA A 41 -4.26 -4.65 -10.82
N ILE A 42 -3.70 -5.09 -9.68
CA ILE A 42 -2.92 -4.22 -8.79
C ILE A 42 -1.70 -3.66 -9.54
N GLY A 43 -0.97 -4.51 -10.25
CA GLY A 43 0.19 -4.11 -11.05
C GLY A 43 -0.16 -3.05 -12.10
N PHE A 44 -1.28 -3.22 -12.80
CA PHE A 44 -1.78 -2.26 -13.78
C PHE A 44 -2.16 -0.93 -13.13
N GLY A 45 -2.90 -0.97 -12.01
CA GLY A 45 -3.22 0.22 -11.22
C GLY A 45 -1.97 0.99 -10.84
N GLY A 46 -0.93 0.28 -10.39
CA GLY A 46 0.36 0.86 -10.01
C GLY A 46 1.15 1.45 -11.17
N LEU A 47 1.16 0.78 -12.32
CA LEU A 47 1.80 1.26 -13.55
C LEU A 47 1.25 2.62 -13.98
N VAL A 48 -0.07 2.80 -13.85
CA VAL A 48 -0.76 4.04 -14.21
C VAL A 48 -0.69 5.07 -13.07
N GLY A 49 -0.84 4.64 -11.82
CA GLY A 49 -0.86 5.52 -10.65
C GLY A 49 0.47 6.21 -10.40
N ARG A 50 1.59 5.51 -10.55
CA ARG A 50 2.94 6.05 -10.29
C ARG A 50 3.26 7.33 -11.09
N PRO A 51 3.16 7.35 -12.44
CA PRO A 51 3.43 8.57 -13.20
C PRO A 51 2.37 9.64 -12.96
N LEU A 52 1.10 9.28 -12.80
CA LEU A 52 0.02 10.26 -12.64
C LEU A 52 0.06 10.98 -11.29
N ILE A 53 0.33 10.26 -10.19
CA ILE A 53 0.46 10.86 -8.86
C ILE A 53 1.71 11.76 -8.80
N GLY A 54 2.82 11.33 -9.39
CA GLY A 54 4.03 12.15 -9.51
C GLY A 54 3.76 13.42 -10.31
N PHE A 55 3.17 13.27 -11.51
CA PHE A 55 2.82 14.40 -12.37
C PHE A 55 1.83 15.35 -11.70
N ALA A 56 0.81 14.84 -11.00
CA ALA A 56 -0.14 15.67 -10.28
C ALA A 56 0.53 16.46 -9.16
N ALA A 57 1.41 15.82 -8.37
CA ALA A 57 2.15 16.51 -7.30
C ALA A 57 3.02 17.65 -7.87
N ASP A 58 3.69 17.42 -8.99
CA ASP A 58 4.51 18.42 -9.67
C ASP A 58 3.66 19.54 -10.31
N PHE A 59 2.58 19.18 -11.00
CA PHE A 59 1.69 20.14 -11.68
C PHE A 59 1.00 21.10 -10.70
N PHE A 60 0.48 20.56 -9.59
CA PHE A 60 -0.15 21.39 -8.55
C PHE A 60 0.86 22.05 -7.61
N THR A 61 2.17 21.85 -7.84
CA THR A 61 3.26 22.39 -7.01
C THR A 61 3.06 22.07 -5.52
N ILE A 62 2.50 20.89 -5.22
CA ILE A 62 2.19 20.47 -3.85
C ILE A 62 3.49 20.02 -3.20
N HIS A 63 3.69 20.36 -1.93
CA HIS A 63 4.83 19.83 -1.20
C HIS A 63 4.73 18.30 -1.15
N PRO A 64 5.77 17.54 -1.56
CA PRO A 64 5.70 16.08 -1.70
C PRO A 64 5.20 15.36 -0.43
N PHE A 65 5.48 15.93 0.75
CA PHE A 65 5.01 15.39 2.02
C PHE A 65 3.48 15.40 2.14
N TRP A 66 2.83 16.52 1.79
CA TRP A 66 1.38 16.64 1.84
C TRP A 66 0.72 15.75 0.79
N ALA A 67 1.29 15.70 -0.42
CA ALA A 67 0.82 14.81 -1.47
C ALA A 67 0.91 13.33 -1.04
N TYR A 68 2.02 12.92 -0.43
CA TYR A 68 2.20 11.58 0.12
C TYR A 68 1.13 11.27 1.18
N THR A 69 0.97 12.13 2.19
CA THR A 69 0.01 11.90 3.26
C THR A 69 -1.42 11.78 2.72
N THR A 70 -1.84 12.65 1.81
CA THR A 70 -3.19 12.58 1.22
C THR A 70 -3.42 11.27 0.46
N VAL A 71 -2.49 10.89 -0.42
CA VAL A 71 -2.63 9.66 -1.22
C VAL A 71 -2.63 8.43 -0.32
N GLN A 72 -1.77 8.39 0.69
CA GLN A 72 -1.66 7.25 1.59
C GLN A 72 -2.88 7.15 2.52
N THR A 73 -3.41 8.27 3.01
CA THR A 73 -4.67 8.29 3.78
C THR A 73 -5.84 7.78 2.93
N LEU A 74 -5.94 8.20 1.66
CA LEU A 74 -6.97 7.68 0.75
C LEU A 74 -6.81 6.16 0.59
N CYS A 75 -5.58 5.67 0.34
CA CYS A 75 -5.29 4.25 0.24
C CYS A 75 -5.71 3.46 1.49
N GLY A 76 -5.40 3.98 2.69
CA GLY A 76 -5.79 3.38 3.96
C GLY A 76 -7.31 3.31 4.14
N ILE A 77 -8.03 4.41 3.86
CA ILE A 77 -9.49 4.45 3.91
C ILE A 77 -10.10 3.41 2.98
N GLY A 78 -9.66 3.33 1.72
CA GLY A 78 -10.18 2.33 0.79
C GLY A 78 -9.86 0.89 1.22
N THR A 79 -8.73 0.67 1.89
CA THR A 79 -8.36 -0.64 2.46
C THR A 79 -9.24 -1.02 3.64
N ILE A 80 -9.58 -0.07 4.53
CA ILE A 80 -10.55 -0.26 5.61
C ILE A 80 -11.95 -0.57 5.07
N LEU A 81 -12.34 0.07 3.96
CA LEU A 81 -13.63 -0.12 3.30
C LEU A 81 -13.68 -1.32 2.36
N SER A 82 -12.56 -2.01 2.14
CA SER A 82 -12.49 -3.21 1.29
C SER A 82 -13.46 -4.35 1.67
N PRO A 83 -13.93 -4.52 2.94
CA PRO A 83 -14.97 -5.49 3.29
C PRO A 83 -16.32 -5.24 2.61
N PHE A 84 -16.61 -4.00 2.19
CA PHE A 84 -17.84 -3.69 1.46
C PHE A 84 -17.80 -4.16 0.00
N TRP A 85 -16.62 -4.51 -0.52
CA TRP A 85 -16.38 -4.85 -1.92
C TRP A 85 -16.18 -6.37 -2.03
N SER A 86 -17.23 -7.12 -1.70
CA SER A 86 -17.23 -8.60 -1.66
C SER A 86 -17.62 -9.27 -2.98
N SER A 87 -18.08 -8.50 -3.97
CA SER A 87 -18.29 -9.02 -5.32
C SER A 87 -16.96 -9.11 -6.08
N ILE A 88 -16.90 -10.00 -7.07
CA ILE A 88 -15.71 -10.16 -7.91
C ILE A 88 -15.32 -8.86 -8.61
N GLU A 89 -16.31 -8.13 -9.12
CA GLU A 89 -16.15 -6.80 -9.72
C GLU A 89 -15.60 -5.81 -8.68
N GLY A 90 -16.14 -5.83 -7.46
CA GLY A 90 -15.64 -5.05 -6.34
C GLY A 90 -14.16 -5.32 -6.07
N LEU A 91 -13.74 -6.58 -5.99
CA LEU A 91 -12.33 -6.92 -5.77
C LEU A 91 -11.41 -6.40 -6.88
N PHE A 92 -11.85 -6.40 -8.14
CA PHE A 92 -11.08 -5.83 -9.25
C PHE A 92 -10.99 -4.31 -9.17
N VAL A 93 -12.09 -3.62 -8.86
CA VAL A 93 -12.05 -2.18 -8.64
C VAL A 93 -11.12 -1.87 -7.46
N PHE A 94 -11.16 -2.68 -6.39
CA PHE A 94 -10.28 -2.51 -5.24
C PHE A 94 -8.82 -2.71 -5.62
N ALA A 95 -8.52 -3.77 -6.38
CA ALA A 95 -7.16 -4.07 -6.86
C ALA A 95 -6.56 -2.89 -7.65
N VAL A 96 -7.31 -2.35 -8.61
CA VAL A 96 -6.86 -1.22 -9.43
C VAL A 96 -6.73 0.05 -8.59
N TYR A 97 -7.73 0.35 -7.75
CA TYR A 97 -7.71 1.50 -6.85
C TYR A 97 -6.52 1.46 -5.89
N PHE A 98 -6.32 0.32 -5.24
CA PHE A 98 -5.24 0.08 -4.29
C PHE A 98 -3.89 0.18 -5.00
N GLY A 99 -3.74 -0.48 -6.15
CA GLY A 99 -2.53 -0.37 -6.98
C GLY A 99 -2.23 1.07 -7.37
N PHE A 100 -3.23 1.84 -7.77
CA PHE A 100 -3.07 3.23 -8.15
C PHE A 100 -2.54 4.07 -6.99
N LEU A 101 -3.18 4.02 -5.82
CA LEU A 101 -2.83 4.87 -4.68
C LEU A 101 -1.58 4.39 -3.93
N SER A 102 -1.37 3.08 -3.80
CA SER A 102 -0.19 2.51 -3.12
C SER A 102 1.11 2.98 -3.75
N ASN A 103 1.09 3.26 -5.06
CA ASN A 103 2.25 3.72 -5.83
C ASN A 103 2.61 5.20 -5.60
N GLY A 104 1.85 5.93 -4.77
CA GLY A 104 2.21 7.25 -4.26
C GLY A 104 3.40 7.26 -3.30
N TYR A 105 3.87 6.09 -2.84
CA TYR A 105 5.01 5.98 -1.92
C TYR A 105 6.29 6.65 -2.41
N GLY A 106 6.50 6.78 -3.73
CA GLY A 106 7.66 7.51 -4.26
C GLY A 106 7.80 8.95 -3.73
N LEU A 107 6.68 9.56 -3.33
CA LEU A 107 6.63 10.91 -2.79
C LEU A 107 7.30 11.03 -1.41
N ILE A 108 7.34 9.99 -0.57
CA ILE A 108 8.02 10.08 0.74
C ILE A 108 9.54 10.18 0.56
N LYS A 109 10.10 9.47 -0.43
CA LYS A 109 11.53 9.52 -0.78
C LYS A 109 11.89 10.91 -1.35
N ALA A 110 11.03 11.46 -2.21
CA ALA A 110 11.18 12.83 -2.70
C ALA A 110 11.06 13.89 -1.58
N SER A 111 10.18 13.66 -0.60
CA SER A 111 10.04 14.51 0.59
C SER A 111 11.29 14.48 1.47
N ALA A 112 11.82 13.28 1.73
CA ALA A 112 13.03 13.08 2.51
C ALA A 112 14.22 13.82 1.88
N ALA A 113 14.37 13.76 0.55
CA ALA A 113 15.40 14.50 -0.17
C ALA A 113 15.30 16.03 0.03
N LYS A 114 14.08 16.59 -0.03
CA LYS A 114 13.84 18.03 0.19
C LYS A 114 14.07 18.46 1.64
N ILE A 115 13.74 17.62 2.61
CA ILE A 115 13.81 17.98 4.04
C ILE A 115 15.23 17.82 4.60
N LEU A 116 15.93 16.74 4.24
CA LEU A 116 17.23 16.39 4.84
C LEU A 116 18.42 17.01 4.11
N GLY A 117 18.22 17.45 2.86
CA GLY A 117 19.30 17.92 2.00
C GLY A 117 20.26 16.80 1.56
N PRO A 118 21.17 17.10 0.62
CA PRO A 118 22.01 16.09 -0.02
C PRO A 118 23.03 15.43 0.92
N SER A 119 23.43 16.11 2.01
CA SER A 119 24.47 15.61 2.93
C SER A 119 24.02 14.44 3.79
N ASN A 120 22.74 14.39 4.18
CA ASN A 120 22.20 13.37 5.08
C ASN A 120 21.19 12.44 4.39
N TYR A 121 20.88 12.68 3.11
CA TYR A 121 19.87 11.91 2.38
C TYR A 121 20.28 10.44 2.19
N VAL A 122 21.54 10.17 1.83
CA VAL A 122 22.01 8.79 1.56
C VAL A 122 21.92 7.91 2.80
N ASP A 123 22.33 8.45 3.95
CA ASP A 123 22.25 7.73 5.22
C ASP A 123 20.80 7.47 5.62
N ALA A 124 19.96 8.50 5.58
CA ALA A 124 18.54 8.35 5.91
C ALA A 124 17.82 7.39 4.94
N PHE A 125 18.14 7.46 3.65
CA PHE A 125 17.58 6.57 2.64
C PHE A 125 17.97 5.12 2.88
N SER A 126 19.22 4.86 3.26
CA SER A 126 19.69 3.51 3.59
C SER A 126 18.96 2.94 4.82
N TRP A 127 18.76 3.78 5.84
CA TRP A 127 17.94 3.41 7.00
C TRP A 127 16.49 3.13 6.62
N MET A 128 15.88 3.97 5.77
CA MET A 128 14.53 3.73 5.25
C MET A 128 14.46 2.34 4.61
N LEU A 129 15.32 2.05 3.62
CA LEU A 129 15.33 0.73 2.94
C LEU A 129 15.51 -0.45 3.90
N MET A 130 16.34 -0.31 4.92
CA MET A 130 16.51 -1.37 5.93
C MET A 130 15.18 -1.67 6.63
N PHE A 131 14.45 -0.64 7.05
CA PHE A 131 13.14 -0.80 7.68
C PHE A 131 12.07 -1.23 6.67
N GLU A 132 12.09 -0.76 5.42
CA GLU A 132 11.19 -1.23 4.35
C GLU A 132 11.28 -2.76 4.22
N GLY A 133 12.49 -3.31 4.16
CA GLY A 133 12.71 -4.77 4.08
C GLY A 133 12.12 -5.54 5.26
N VAL A 134 12.29 -5.02 6.48
CA VAL A 134 11.66 -5.60 7.68
C VAL A 134 10.13 -5.50 7.59
N GLY A 135 9.60 -4.38 7.14
CA GLY A 135 8.16 -4.16 6.97
C GLY A 135 7.54 -5.12 5.96
N ILE A 136 8.22 -5.37 4.85
CA ILE A 136 7.79 -6.33 3.81
C ILE A 136 7.71 -7.76 4.36
N LEU A 137 8.60 -8.14 5.28
CA LEU A 137 8.56 -9.45 5.93
C LEU A 137 7.45 -9.53 6.98
N LEU A 138 7.30 -8.46 7.77
CA LEU A 138 6.34 -8.41 8.87
C LEU A 138 4.89 -8.24 8.41
N GLY A 139 4.63 -7.48 7.34
CA GLY A 139 3.29 -7.22 6.84
C GLY A 139 2.50 -8.51 6.58
N PRO A 140 2.96 -9.38 5.66
CA PRO A 140 2.27 -10.62 5.34
C PRO A 140 2.16 -11.60 6.52
N THR A 141 3.20 -11.67 7.37
CA THR A 141 3.22 -12.57 8.55
C THR A 141 2.24 -12.11 9.63
N VAL A 142 2.19 -10.81 9.93
CA VAL A 142 1.19 -10.23 10.84
C VAL A 142 -0.22 -10.38 10.25
N GLY A 143 -0.39 -10.10 8.95
CA GLY A 143 -1.68 -10.26 8.28
C GLY A 143 -2.19 -11.71 8.27
N GLY A 144 -1.27 -12.67 8.11
CA GLY A 144 -1.55 -14.11 8.20
C GLY A 144 -1.90 -14.52 9.63
N ALA A 145 -1.16 -14.06 10.63
CA ALA A 145 -1.48 -14.35 12.04
C ALA A 145 -2.84 -13.78 12.46
N ILE A 146 -3.22 -12.60 11.97
CA ILE A 146 -4.58 -12.04 12.18
C ILE A 146 -5.62 -12.94 11.53
N TYR A 147 -5.37 -13.43 10.32
CA TYR A 147 -6.27 -14.37 9.66
C TYR A 147 -6.39 -15.69 10.44
N ASP A 148 -5.29 -16.26 10.94
CA ASP A 148 -5.32 -17.52 11.69
C ASP A 148 -6.21 -17.42 12.94
N VAL A 149 -6.20 -16.28 13.64
CA VAL A 149 -7.02 -16.04 14.83
C VAL A 149 -8.46 -15.68 14.49
N THR A 150 -8.68 -14.83 13.48
CA THR A 150 -10.02 -14.29 13.16
C THR A 150 -10.79 -15.11 12.13
N GLN A 151 -10.10 -15.98 11.39
CA GLN A 151 -10.59 -16.72 10.22
C GLN A 151 -11.25 -15.81 9.17
N SER A 152 -10.85 -14.53 9.11
CA SER A 152 -11.43 -13.57 8.18
C SER A 152 -10.41 -12.53 7.72
N TYR A 153 -10.22 -12.45 6.40
CA TYR A 153 -9.36 -11.44 5.78
C TYR A 153 -9.88 -10.01 5.93
N ASP A 154 -11.15 -9.81 6.26
CA ASP A 154 -11.70 -8.47 6.45
C ASP A 154 -11.06 -7.76 7.64
N TRP A 155 -10.72 -8.50 8.71
CA TRP A 155 -9.99 -7.96 9.86
C TRP A 155 -8.54 -7.66 9.52
N THR A 156 -7.89 -8.54 8.76
CA THR A 156 -6.53 -8.33 8.24
C THR A 156 -6.43 -7.06 7.40
N PHE A 157 -7.41 -6.80 6.52
CA PHE A 157 -7.42 -5.61 5.68
C PHE A 157 -7.79 -4.34 6.47
N ARG A 158 -8.71 -4.42 7.43
CA ARG A 158 -9.01 -3.28 8.33
C ARG A 158 -7.81 -2.89 9.18
N PHE A 159 -7.06 -3.88 9.69
CA PHE A 159 -5.81 -3.64 10.41
C PHE A 159 -4.79 -2.96 9.50
N ALA A 160 -4.57 -3.49 8.29
CA ALA A 160 -3.65 -2.92 7.32
C ALA A 160 -4.00 -1.47 6.96
N GLY A 161 -5.28 -1.15 6.76
CA GLY A 161 -5.69 0.22 6.43
C GLY A 161 -5.67 1.21 7.62
N ALA A 162 -5.57 0.72 8.86
CA ALA A 162 -5.46 1.55 10.06
C ALA A 162 -4.00 1.91 10.44
N CYS A 163 -3.03 1.20 9.85
CA CYS A 163 -1.59 1.46 9.96
C CYS A 163 -1.17 2.61 9.04
#